data_AF-A0AAD2G4Y3-F1
#
_entry.id   AF-A0AAD2G4Y3-F1
#
_cell.length_a   1.000
_cell.length_b   1.000
_cell.length_c   1.000
_cell.angle_alpha   90.00
_cell.angle_beta   90.00
_cell.angle_gamma   90.00
#
_symmetry.space_group_name_H-M   'P 1'
#
loop_
_entity.id
_entity.type
_entity.pdbx_description
1 polymer ?
#
loop_
_entity_poly.entity_id
_entity_poly.type
_entity_poly.pdbx_seq_one_letter_code
_entity_poly.pdbx_strand_id
1 'polypeptide(L)'
;MVFDWLLDQWAPTLRSPPRVRIACDGFSALLNTFSDNRVTPQQAQFDLVSSIREALARSRASWEPSHMYGHLDQATSFSCLSWWSKRNVEVDAWAVAYRHQLEASHRLIAPNARFFTELAALYIGDVKQSRLNPEQVQELVALPALRKRWHERQTITPEAELETDWTSLARAMSSLPAGVQRWTTKHVVGMCGVGKFKVRWGTADSAACPCHGEFEDHLHVPRCMAPSASAEWERRTATLDQWLDTQVTDPAIKHAILYLLQGVRDPSLPRSRLVPVRLRRAFLSQQRIGYQGLLEGRLSVQWAALQEQYLQSRGSQRSPTLWVSRLSHQLILLGFHMWEHRNSVQHSEDNVQLRERSRLVNDGIHSQFDMGPTDLPKVVQRMLAVKRRTVLNKPLVDREEWLKLVRMERTAYRRALAPQRRILHRFFHPAQAP
;
A
#
# COMPACT_ATOMS: atom_id res chain seq x y z
N MET A 1 -15.38 -47.14 -17.45
CA MET A 1 -15.90 -48.30 -18.24
C MET A 1 -15.72 -49.63 -17.53
N VAL A 2 -14.51 -50.18 -17.34
CA VAL A 2 -14.35 -51.49 -16.65
C VAL A 2 -14.67 -51.40 -15.14
N PHE A 3 -14.28 -50.29 -14.49
CA PHE A 3 -14.57 -50.04 -13.07
C PHE A 3 -16.07 -49.88 -12.79
N ASP A 4 -16.76 -49.08 -13.61
CA ASP A 4 -18.21 -48.86 -13.48
C ASP A 4 -18.99 -50.16 -13.72
N TRP A 5 -18.54 -50.97 -14.69
CA TRP A 5 -19.13 -52.28 -14.96
C TRP A 5 -18.92 -53.27 -13.80
N LEU A 6 -17.71 -53.36 -13.22
CA LEU A 6 -17.45 -54.22 -12.06
C LEU A 6 -18.25 -53.80 -10.82
N LEU A 7 -18.39 -52.50 -10.59
CA LEU A 7 -19.27 -51.96 -9.54
C LEU A 7 -20.73 -52.35 -9.78
N ASP A 8 -21.21 -52.28 -11.02
CA ASP A 8 -22.61 -52.63 -11.34
C ASP A 8 -22.88 -54.14 -11.26
N GLN A 9 -21.88 -54.97 -11.56
CA GLN A 9 -22.02 -56.44 -11.52
C GLN A 9 -21.90 -57.02 -10.11
N TRP A 10 -21.10 -56.41 -9.23
CA TRP A 10 -20.74 -57.00 -7.92
C TRP A 10 -21.25 -56.19 -6.72
N ALA A 11 -21.63 -54.92 -6.90
CA ALA A 11 -22.33 -54.21 -5.84
C ALA A 11 -23.76 -54.77 -5.76
N PRO A 12 -24.19 -55.29 -4.60
CA PRO A 12 -25.59 -55.65 -4.42
C PRO A 12 -26.45 -54.43 -4.78
N THR A 13 -27.44 -54.62 -5.65
CA THR A 13 -28.49 -53.63 -5.88
C THR A 13 -29.30 -53.52 -4.59
N LEU A 14 -28.84 -52.66 -3.68
CA LEU A 14 -29.54 -52.38 -2.44
C LEU A 14 -30.88 -51.72 -2.80
N ARG A 15 -32.00 -52.32 -2.35
CA ARG A 15 -33.36 -51.81 -2.60
C ARG A 15 -33.59 -50.39 -2.09
N SER A 16 -32.76 -49.97 -1.14
CA SER A 16 -32.74 -48.63 -0.56
C SER A 16 -31.29 -48.24 -0.24
N PRO A 17 -30.92 -46.96 -0.31
CA PRO A 17 -29.60 -46.50 0.10
C PRO A 17 -29.34 -46.91 1.56
N PRO A 18 -28.19 -47.54 1.88
CA PRO A 18 -27.89 -47.96 3.24
C PRO A 18 -27.75 -46.72 4.12
N ARG A 19 -28.33 -46.76 5.33
CA ARG A 19 -28.19 -45.68 6.32
C ARG A 19 -26.96 -45.95 7.19
N VAL A 20 -26.01 -45.03 7.16
CA VAL A 20 -24.75 -45.10 7.90
C VAL A 20 -24.73 -43.98 8.92
N ARG A 21 -24.71 -44.33 10.21
CA ARG A 21 -24.47 -43.37 11.29
C ARG A 21 -22.98 -43.24 11.54
N ILE A 22 -22.49 -42.01 11.55
CA ILE A 22 -21.12 -41.70 11.91
C ILE A 22 -21.12 -40.80 13.14
N ALA A 23 -20.22 -41.10 14.07
CA ALA A 23 -20.03 -40.33 15.29
C ALA A 23 -18.60 -39.81 15.33
N CYS A 24 -18.41 -38.56 15.71
CA CYS A 24 -17.09 -37.95 15.85
C CYS A 24 -17.12 -36.88 16.95
N ASP A 25 -16.05 -36.78 17.71
CA ASP A 25 -15.87 -35.77 18.76
C ASP A 25 -15.35 -34.43 18.25
N GLY A 26 -14.70 -34.43 17.08
CA GLY A 26 -14.33 -33.25 16.32
C GLY A 26 -15.54 -32.53 15.72
N PHE A 27 -16.22 -31.71 16.52
CA PHE A 27 -17.40 -30.94 16.08
C PHE A 27 -17.11 -30.10 14.82
N SER A 28 -15.96 -29.41 14.78
CA SER A 28 -15.54 -28.63 13.62
C SER A 28 -15.36 -29.49 12.36
N ALA A 29 -14.85 -30.71 12.49
CA ALA A 29 -14.68 -31.62 11.35
C ALA A 29 -16.04 -32.06 10.80
N LEU A 30 -16.98 -32.44 11.67
CA LEU A 30 -18.35 -32.77 11.27
C LEU A 30 -19.05 -31.59 10.58
N LEU A 31 -18.98 -30.40 11.18
CA LEU A 31 -19.60 -29.20 10.61
C LEU A 31 -19.02 -28.88 9.23
N ASN A 32 -17.70 -28.93 9.08
CA ASN A 32 -17.07 -28.64 7.79
C ASN A 32 -17.32 -29.73 6.75
N THR A 33 -17.61 -30.98 7.10
CA THR A 33 -17.82 -32.07 6.13
C THR A 33 -19.29 -32.31 5.78
N PHE A 34 -20.21 -32.11 6.71
CA PHE A 34 -21.64 -32.43 6.52
C PHE A 34 -22.55 -31.20 6.37
N SER A 35 -22.05 -29.96 6.50
CA SER A 35 -22.88 -28.77 6.26
C SER A 35 -23.03 -28.44 4.78
N ASP A 36 -24.16 -27.83 4.42
CA ASP A 36 -24.42 -27.32 3.06
C ASP A 36 -23.66 -26.01 2.74
N ASN A 37 -22.90 -25.48 3.70
CA ASN A 37 -22.13 -24.25 3.50
C ASN A 37 -21.06 -24.43 2.43
N ARG A 38 -20.79 -23.35 1.68
CA ARG A 38 -19.76 -23.38 0.64
C ARG A 38 -18.36 -23.52 1.24
N VAL A 39 -17.59 -24.46 0.68
CA VAL A 39 -16.18 -24.69 1.00
C VAL A 39 -15.33 -23.60 0.29
N THR A 40 -14.55 -22.83 1.05
CA THR A 40 -13.61 -21.82 0.50
C THR A 40 -12.20 -22.40 0.32
N PRO A 41 -11.50 -22.12 -0.80
CA PRO A 41 -10.15 -22.62 -1.06
C PRO A 41 -9.11 -22.26 0.01
N GLN A 42 -9.30 -21.17 0.75
CA GLN A 42 -8.37 -20.66 1.75
C GLN A 42 -8.55 -21.28 3.15
N GLN A 43 -9.63 -22.02 3.39
CA GLN A 43 -9.86 -22.61 4.70
C GLN A 43 -8.81 -23.69 5.03
N ALA A 44 -8.62 -23.96 6.32
CA ALA A 44 -7.74 -25.05 6.74
C ALA A 44 -8.24 -26.40 6.20
N GLN A 45 -7.32 -27.23 5.69
CA GLN A 45 -7.63 -28.59 5.20
C GLN A 45 -8.70 -28.61 4.09
N PHE A 46 -8.70 -27.61 3.21
CA PHE A 46 -9.62 -27.51 2.07
C PHE A 46 -9.62 -28.79 1.22
N ASP A 47 -8.45 -29.36 0.95
CA ASP A 47 -8.30 -30.58 0.17
C ASP A 47 -9.02 -31.79 0.81
N LEU A 48 -8.85 -32.01 2.11
CA LEU A 48 -9.52 -33.06 2.86
C LEU A 48 -11.04 -32.83 2.92
N VAL A 49 -11.47 -31.63 3.29
CA VAL A 49 -12.89 -31.30 3.44
C VAL A 49 -13.63 -31.44 2.11
N SER A 50 -13.05 -30.89 1.03
CA SER A 50 -13.64 -30.98 -0.31
C SER A 50 -13.69 -32.43 -0.80
N SER A 51 -12.65 -33.22 -0.54
CA SER A 51 -12.59 -34.64 -0.90
C SER A 51 -13.60 -35.49 -0.16
N ILE A 52 -13.79 -35.27 1.14
CA ILE A 52 -14.78 -35.99 1.95
C ILE A 52 -16.18 -35.65 1.47
N ARG A 53 -16.49 -34.37 1.23
CA ARG A 53 -17.79 -33.94 0.69
C ARG A 53 -18.09 -34.56 -0.66
N GLU A 54 -17.11 -34.59 -1.56
CA GLU A 54 -17.27 -35.23 -2.86
C GLU A 54 -17.45 -36.76 -2.72
N ALA A 55 -16.74 -37.41 -1.79
CA ALA A 55 -16.92 -38.83 -1.50
C ALA A 55 -18.33 -39.14 -0.94
N LEU A 56 -18.84 -38.29 -0.04
CA LEU A 56 -20.19 -38.38 0.50
C LEU A 56 -21.24 -38.17 -0.60
N ALA A 57 -21.07 -37.16 -1.45
CA ALA A 57 -21.98 -36.86 -2.55
C ALA A 57 -22.04 -37.98 -3.61
N ARG A 58 -20.91 -38.66 -3.87
CA ARG A 58 -20.85 -39.81 -4.79
C ARG A 58 -21.33 -41.12 -4.14
N SER A 59 -21.44 -41.16 -2.83
CA SER A 59 -21.86 -42.36 -2.11
C SER A 59 -23.35 -42.64 -2.33
N ARG A 60 -23.69 -43.92 -2.54
CA ARG A 60 -25.09 -44.37 -2.57
C ARG A 60 -25.69 -44.51 -1.16
N ALA A 61 -24.93 -44.23 -0.09
CA ALA A 61 -25.39 -44.32 1.29
C ALA A 61 -26.02 -43.01 1.77
N SER A 62 -26.98 -43.11 2.68
CA SER A 62 -27.47 -41.98 3.47
C SER A 62 -26.64 -41.88 4.74
N TRP A 63 -25.99 -40.73 4.95
CA TRP A 63 -25.07 -40.51 6.06
C TRP A 63 -25.72 -39.65 7.15
N GLU A 64 -25.66 -40.14 8.39
CA GLU A 64 -26.21 -39.47 9.57
C GLU A 64 -25.06 -39.11 10.53
N PRO A 65 -24.55 -37.87 10.48
CA PRO A 65 -23.51 -37.42 11.39
C PRO A 65 -24.08 -37.14 12.79
N SER A 66 -23.30 -37.48 13.80
CA SER A 66 -23.61 -37.21 15.20
C SER A 66 -22.35 -36.73 15.94
N HIS A 67 -22.47 -35.64 16.68
CA HIS A 67 -21.38 -35.17 17.54
C HIS A 67 -21.38 -35.92 18.87
N MET A 68 -20.21 -36.31 19.32
CA MET A 68 -20.00 -36.94 20.63
C MET A 68 -19.05 -36.11 21.47
N TYR A 69 -19.22 -36.09 22.79
CA TYR A 69 -18.23 -35.48 23.66
C TYR A 69 -17.04 -36.42 23.84
N GLY A 70 -15.83 -35.89 23.66
CA GLY A 70 -14.58 -36.61 23.92
C GLY A 70 -14.30 -36.77 25.42
N HIS A 71 -13.43 -37.72 25.76
CA HIS A 71 -12.88 -37.95 27.11
C HIS A 71 -13.90 -38.09 28.26
N LEU A 72 -15.09 -38.63 27.98
CA LEU A 72 -16.11 -38.86 29.01
C LEU A 72 -15.69 -39.86 30.10
N ASP A 73 -14.69 -40.70 29.80
CA ASP A 73 -14.07 -41.66 30.72
C ASP A 73 -13.26 -41.01 31.85
N GLN A 74 -12.90 -39.73 31.74
CA GLN A 74 -12.23 -38.99 32.82
C GLN A 74 -13.18 -38.66 33.98
N ALA A 75 -14.47 -38.50 33.70
CA ALA A 75 -15.49 -38.12 34.68
C ALA A 75 -16.46 -39.27 35.03
N THR A 76 -16.60 -40.26 34.14
CA THR A 76 -17.53 -41.38 34.29
C THR A 76 -16.82 -42.70 34.06
N SER A 77 -17.06 -43.70 34.93
CA SER A 77 -16.47 -45.03 34.74
C SER A 77 -16.85 -45.63 33.38
N PHE A 78 -15.87 -46.24 32.69
CA PHE A 78 -16.06 -46.83 31.36
C PHE A 78 -17.26 -47.78 31.28
N SER A 79 -17.53 -48.57 32.31
CA SER A 79 -18.66 -49.51 32.36
C SER A 79 -20.02 -48.80 32.21
N CYS A 80 -20.13 -47.57 32.71
CA CYS A 80 -21.34 -46.75 32.74
C CYS A 80 -21.52 -45.90 31.47
N LEU A 81 -20.53 -45.89 30.57
CA LEU A 81 -20.61 -45.15 29.31
C LEU A 81 -21.59 -45.82 28.32
N SER A 82 -22.24 -44.98 27.51
CA SER A 82 -23.04 -45.43 26.37
C SER A 82 -22.19 -46.21 25.37
N TRP A 83 -22.81 -47.02 24.50
CA TRP A 83 -22.08 -47.76 23.48
C TRP A 83 -21.21 -46.85 22.59
N TRP A 84 -21.78 -45.72 22.12
CA TRP A 84 -21.04 -44.74 21.30
C TRP A 84 -19.89 -44.09 22.06
N SER A 85 -20.10 -43.76 23.33
CA SER A 85 -19.06 -43.16 24.18
C SER A 85 -17.89 -44.13 24.40
N LYS A 86 -18.18 -45.43 24.63
CA LYS A 86 -17.14 -46.47 24.74
C LYS A 86 -16.32 -46.59 23.46
N ARG A 87 -16.99 -46.61 22.30
CA ARG A 87 -16.32 -46.65 20.99
C ARG A 87 -15.47 -45.40 20.72
N ASN A 88 -15.93 -44.21 21.13
CA ASN A 88 -15.13 -42.99 20.97
C ASN A 88 -13.82 -43.07 21.77
N VAL A 89 -13.86 -43.55 23.02
CA VAL A 89 -12.67 -43.75 23.87
C VAL A 89 -11.69 -44.74 23.22
N GLU A 90 -12.20 -45.85 22.68
CA GLU A 90 -11.34 -46.84 22.01
C GLU A 90 -10.69 -46.29 20.73
N VAL A 91 -11.45 -45.57 19.90
CA VAL A 91 -10.93 -44.96 18.66
C VAL A 91 -9.89 -43.88 18.97
N ASP A 92 -10.10 -43.06 20.00
CA ASP A 92 -9.11 -42.09 20.47
C ASP A 92 -7.82 -42.77 20.94
N ALA A 93 -7.95 -43.82 21.77
CA ALA A 93 -6.80 -44.62 22.22
C ALA A 93 -6.02 -45.25 21.05
N TRP A 94 -6.73 -45.75 20.03
CA TRP A 94 -6.09 -46.28 18.81
C TRP A 94 -5.41 -45.18 17.99
N ALA A 95 -6.02 -44.00 17.86
CA ALA A 95 -5.43 -42.86 17.17
C ALA A 95 -4.14 -42.38 17.87
N VAL A 96 -4.14 -42.32 19.21
CA VAL A 96 -2.95 -41.99 20.02
C VAL A 96 -1.85 -43.05 19.86
N ALA A 97 -2.20 -44.33 19.97
CA ALA A 97 -1.23 -45.42 19.77
C ALA A 97 -0.61 -45.40 18.36
N TYR A 98 -1.42 -45.17 17.33
CA TYR A 98 -0.94 -45.04 15.95
C TYR A 98 -0.05 -43.81 15.77
N ARG A 99 -0.38 -42.67 16.39
CA ARG A 99 0.48 -41.48 16.38
C ARG A 99 1.84 -41.76 17.01
N HIS A 100 1.90 -42.47 18.14
CA HIS A 100 3.17 -42.86 18.77
C HIS A 100 3.99 -43.80 17.87
N GLN A 101 3.33 -44.72 17.15
CA GLN A 101 4.00 -45.56 16.16
C GLN A 101 4.60 -44.74 15.00
N LEU A 102 3.87 -43.74 14.50
CA LEU A 102 4.36 -42.83 13.47
C LEU A 102 5.53 -41.98 13.97
N GLU A 103 5.47 -41.50 15.22
CA GLU A 103 6.54 -40.75 15.86
C GLU A 103 7.81 -41.60 16.00
N ALA A 104 7.68 -42.81 16.56
CA ALA A 104 8.80 -43.74 16.72
C ALA A 104 9.43 -44.16 15.39
N SER A 105 8.67 -44.11 14.30
CA SER A 105 9.16 -44.41 12.95
C SER A 105 9.51 -43.18 12.11
N HIS A 106 9.57 -41.98 12.72
CA HIS A 106 9.86 -40.71 12.04
C HIS A 106 8.96 -40.42 10.82
N ARG A 107 7.69 -40.87 10.87
CA ARG A 107 6.67 -40.73 9.81
C ARG A 107 5.47 -39.88 10.22
N LEU A 108 5.63 -39.03 11.24
CA LEU A 108 4.60 -38.11 11.73
C LEU A 108 4.06 -37.18 10.63
N ILE A 109 4.91 -36.77 9.69
CA ILE A 109 4.53 -35.93 8.56
C ILE A 109 4.37 -36.83 7.33
N ALA A 110 3.13 -37.23 7.04
CA ALA A 110 2.81 -38.00 5.86
C ALA A 110 2.82 -37.12 4.59
N PRO A 111 3.21 -37.67 3.42
CA PRO A 111 3.07 -36.96 2.16
C PRO A 111 1.58 -36.67 1.88
N ASN A 112 1.27 -35.44 1.47
CA ASN A 112 -0.08 -35.07 1.05
C ASN A 112 -0.32 -35.53 -0.40
N ALA A 113 -0.65 -36.81 -0.58
CA ALA A 113 -1.03 -37.33 -1.89
C ALA A 113 -2.38 -36.76 -2.35
N ARG A 114 -2.64 -36.81 -3.66
CA ARG A 114 -3.95 -36.47 -4.21
C ARG A 114 -4.96 -37.55 -3.80
N PHE A 115 -6.02 -37.15 -3.11
CA PHE A 115 -7.16 -38.01 -2.79
C PHE A 115 -7.96 -38.32 -4.04
N PHE A 116 -8.56 -39.50 -4.06
CA PHE A 116 -9.31 -40.02 -5.20
C PHE A 116 -10.47 -39.10 -5.64
N THR A 117 -11.10 -38.42 -4.69
CA THR A 117 -12.25 -37.52 -4.91
C THR A 117 -11.87 -36.05 -4.99
N GLU A 118 -10.59 -35.70 -5.13
CA GLU A 118 -10.18 -34.32 -5.39
C GLU A 118 -10.53 -33.92 -6.83
N LEU A 119 -11.51 -33.01 -6.95
CA LEU A 119 -11.88 -32.38 -8.21
C LEU A 119 -10.69 -31.60 -8.81
N ALA A 120 -9.96 -30.86 -7.96
CA ALA A 120 -8.77 -30.11 -8.33
C ALA A 120 -7.80 -30.05 -7.14
N ALA A 121 -6.51 -29.95 -7.44
CA ALA A 121 -5.43 -29.89 -6.46
C ALA A 121 -4.47 -28.76 -6.83
N LEU A 122 -4.03 -27.98 -5.82
CA LEU A 122 -3.01 -26.94 -5.99
C LEU A 122 -1.65 -27.54 -5.65
N TYR A 123 -0.69 -27.37 -6.56
CA TYR A 123 0.71 -27.76 -6.34
C TYR A 123 1.60 -26.53 -6.35
N ILE A 124 2.54 -26.49 -5.41
CA ILE A 124 3.65 -25.53 -5.40
C ILE A 124 4.92 -26.36 -5.55
N GLY A 125 5.58 -26.25 -6.71
CA GLY A 125 6.55 -27.25 -7.13
C GLY A 125 5.89 -28.63 -7.17
N ASP A 126 6.53 -29.63 -6.55
CA ASP A 126 6.01 -30.99 -6.45
C ASP A 126 5.19 -31.25 -5.17
N VAL A 127 4.91 -30.21 -4.38
CA VAL A 127 4.22 -30.33 -3.09
C VAL A 127 2.76 -29.90 -3.23
N LYS A 128 1.84 -30.85 -3.04
CA LYS A 128 0.40 -30.59 -2.97
C LYS A 128 0.07 -29.75 -1.74
N GLN A 129 -0.62 -28.64 -1.95
CA GLN A 129 -1.07 -27.74 -0.89
C GLN A 129 -2.42 -28.20 -0.35
N SER A 130 -2.59 -28.15 0.96
CA SER A 130 -3.88 -28.49 1.60
C SER A 130 -4.92 -27.41 1.49
N ARG A 131 -4.51 -26.19 1.08
CA ARG A 131 -5.34 -25.02 0.86
C ARG A 131 -4.64 -24.01 -0.04
N LEU A 132 -5.41 -23.09 -0.58
CA LEU A 132 -4.88 -21.91 -1.26
C LEU A 132 -4.33 -20.92 -0.23
N ASN A 133 -3.03 -20.63 -0.31
CA ASN A 133 -2.41 -19.49 0.37
C ASN A 133 -2.16 -18.35 -0.65
N PRO A 134 -3.03 -17.31 -0.69
CA PRO A 134 -2.89 -16.25 -1.69
C PRO A 134 -1.56 -15.51 -1.63
N GLU A 135 -1.01 -15.29 -0.43
CA GLU A 135 0.27 -14.60 -0.23
C GLU A 135 1.42 -15.39 -0.87
N GLN A 136 1.49 -16.69 -0.59
CA GLN A 136 2.52 -17.57 -1.15
C GLN A 136 2.40 -17.68 -2.68
N VAL A 137 1.18 -17.76 -3.21
CA VAL A 137 0.97 -17.76 -4.68
C VAL A 137 1.41 -16.44 -5.29
N GLN A 138 1.07 -15.32 -4.66
CA GLN A 138 1.49 -14.00 -5.13
C GLN A 138 3.01 -13.83 -5.09
N GLU A 139 3.68 -14.31 -4.05
CA GLU A 139 5.14 -14.31 -3.97
C GLU A 139 5.74 -15.15 -5.10
N LEU A 140 5.28 -16.38 -5.32
CA LEU A 140 5.81 -17.25 -6.37
C LEU A 140 5.64 -16.67 -7.78
N VAL A 141 4.52 -15.99 -8.04
CA VAL A 141 4.22 -15.43 -9.36
C VAL A 141 4.87 -14.06 -9.57
N ALA A 142 4.79 -13.17 -8.58
CA ALA A 142 5.18 -11.77 -8.73
C ALA A 142 6.61 -11.46 -8.27
N LEU A 143 7.13 -12.15 -7.24
CA LEU A 143 8.44 -11.86 -6.68
C LEU A 143 9.60 -12.07 -7.68
N PRO A 144 9.61 -13.12 -8.54
CA PRO A 144 10.68 -13.27 -9.53
C PRO A 144 10.75 -12.09 -10.51
N ALA A 145 9.59 -11.65 -11.03
CA ALA A 145 9.52 -10.49 -11.93
C ALA A 145 9.91 -9.19 -11.21
N LEU A 146 9.52 -9.05 -9.93
CA LEU A 146 9.87 -7.90 -9.11
C LEU A 146 11.38 -7.84 -8.81
N ARG A 147 12.00 -8.95 -8.42
CA ARG A 147 13.46 -9.08 -8.22
C ARG A 147 14.24 -8.77 -9.49
N LYS A 148 13.78 -9.28 -10.64
CA LYS A 148 14.38 -8.96 -11.95
C LYS A 148 14.36 -7.45 -12.19
N ARG A 149 13.22 -6.79 -11.96
CA ARG A 149 13.12 -5.33 -12.06
C ARG A 149 14.04 -4.61 -11.07
N TRP A 150 14.13 -5.06 -9.82
CA TRP A 150 15.01 -4.46 -8.82
C TRP A 150 16.47 -4.49 -9.25
N HIS A 151 16.91 -5.62 -9.81
CA HIS A 151 18.24 -5.81 -10.37
C HIS A 151 18.50 -4.90 -11.58
N GLU A 152 17.62 -4.93 -12.59
CA GLU A 152 17.74 -4.11 -13.81
C GLU A 152 17.74 -2.60 -13.52
N ARG A 153 17.03 -2.17 -12.47
CA ARG A 153 16.92 -0.76 -12.08
C ARG A 153 17.88 -0.37 -10.95
N GLN A 154 18.66 -1.32 -10.41
CA GLN A 154 19.56 -1.14 -9.27
C GLN A 154 18.87 -0.42 -8.08
N THR A 155 17.61 -0.78 -7.80
CA THR A 155 16.78 -0.12 -6.78
C THR A 155 16.88 -0.80 -5.42
N ILE A 156 16.97 -2.12 -5.41
CA ILE A 156 17.20 -2.94 -4.21
C ILE A 156 18.26 -3.98 -4.59
N THR A 157 19.39 -4.00 -3.87
CA THR A 157 20.44 -5.02 -4.09
C THR A 157 20.08 -6.32 -3.38
N PRO A 158 20.66 -7.47 -3.77
CA PRO A 158 20.43 -8.74 -3.08
C PRO A 158 20.76 -8.67 -1.58
N GLU A 159 21.81 -7.93 -1.20
CA GLU A 159 22.20 -7.74 0.19
C GLU A 159 21.17 -6.88 0.94
N ALA A 160 20.68 -5.81 0.31
CA ALA A 160 19.62 -4.98 0.87
C ALA A 160 18.31 -5.78 1.09
N GLU A 161 17.98 -6.66 0.15
CA GLU A 161 16.81 -7.54 0.25
C GLU A 161 16.93 -8.48 1.45
N LEU A 162 18.08 -9.13 1.64
CA LEU A 162 18.31 -10.05 2.76
C LEU A 162 18.32 -9.35 4.13
N GLU A 163 18.78 -8.11 4.17
CA GLU A 163 18.92 -7.33 5.41
C GLU A 163 17.62 -6.63 5.82
N THR A 164 16.63 -6.54 4.94
CA THR A 164 15.35 -5.84 5.20
C THR A 164 14.38 -6.70 6.00
N ASP A 165 13.78 -6.12 7.04
CA ASP A 165 12.68 -6.73 7.80
C ASP A 165 11.35 -6.61 7.03
N TRP A 166 11.14 -7.54 6.10
CA TRP A 166 9.93 -7.63 5.28
C TRP A 166 8.68 -7.93 6.11
N THR A 167 8.81 -8.63 7.24
CA THR A 167 7.67 -8.98 8.11
C THR A 167 7.11 -7.74 8.79
N SER A 168 7.98 -6.93 9.39
CA SER A 168 7.59 -5.66 10.01
C SER A 168 7.07 -4.65 8.99
N LEU A 169 7.67 -4.62 7.79
CA LEU A 169 7.19 -3.78 6.69
C LEU A 169 5.83 -4.22 6.16
N ALA A 170 5.57 -5.52 6.01
CA ALA A 170 4.27 -6.03 5.60
C ALA A 170 3.18 -5.60 6.60
N ARG A 171 3.44 -5.78 7.91
CA ARG A 171 2.55 -5.30 8.97
C ARG A 171 2.34 -3.78 8.91
N ALA A 172 3.40 -3.02 8.64
CA ALA A 172 3.31 -1.56 8.51
C ALA A 172 2.41 -1.19 7.32
N MET A 173 2.63 -1.81 6.16
CA MET A 173 1.84 -1.60 4.96
C MET A 173 0.36 -1.91 5.18
N SER A 174 0.02 -3.03 5.83
CA SER A 174 -1.37 -3.38 6.15
C SER A 174 -2.06 -2.37 7.07
N SER A 175 -1.30 -1.64 7.90
CA SER A 175 -1.83 -0.63 8.81
C SER A 175 -2.03 0.75 8.18
N LEU A 176 -1.48 1.00 6.99
CA LEU A 176 -1.62 2.28 6.30
C LEU A 176 -3.02 2.43 5.68
N PRO A 177 -3.54 3.65 5.53
CA PRO A 177 -4.73 3.89 4.71
C PRO A 177 -4.53 3.40 3.27
N ALA A 178 -5.57 2.85 2.64
CA ALA A 178 -5.48 2.27 1.29
C ALA A 178 -4.92 3.25 0.23
N GLY A 179 -5.20 4.55 0.37
CA GLY A 179 -4.62 5.58 -0.49
C GLY A 179 -3.11 5.70 -0.36
N VAL A 180 -2.59 5.64 0.88
CA VAL A 180 -1.16 5.70 1.17
C VAL A 180 -0.47 4.40 0.74
N GLN A 181 -1.09 3.22 0.96
CA GLN A 181 -0.54 1.96 0.45
C GLN A 181 -0.30 2.00 -1.07
N ARG A 182 -1.31 2.44 -1.84
CA ARG A 182 -1.19 2.60 -3.29
C ARG A 182 -0.14 3.63 -3.67
N TRP A 183 -0.05 4.72 -2.94
CA TRP A 183 1.00 5.71 -3.14
C TRP A 183 2.39 5.10 -2.91
N THR A 184 2.61 4.40 -1.81
CA THR A 184 3.91 3.78 -1.48
C THR A 184 4.33 2.81 -2.56
N THR A 185 3.44 1.90 -3.00
CA THR A 185 3.73 0.97 -4.10
C THR A 185 4.15 1.71 -5.37
N LYS A 186 3.44 2.79 -5.74
CA LYS A 186 3.78 3.61 -6.92
C LYS A 186 5.07 4.40 -6.75
N HIS A 187 5.32 4.92 -5.54
CA HIS A 187 6.49 5.72 -5.22
C HIS A 187 7.77 4.89 -5.27
N VAL A 188 7.79 3.74 -4.60
CA VAL A 188 8.96 2.83 -4.52
C VAL A 188 9.41 2.35 -5.91
N VAL A 189 8.47 2.13 -6.84
CA VAL A 189 8.80 1.73 -8.22
C VAL A 189 9.08 2.90 -9.16
N GLY A 190 9.04 4.13 -8.63
CA GLY A 190 9.26 5.40 -9.32
C GLY A 190 8.09 5.92 -10.15
N MET A 191 6.97 5.18 -10.25
CA MET A 191 5.82 5.46 -11.12
C MET A 191 4.72 6.25 -10.40
N CYS A 192 5.08 7.35 -9.76
CA CYS A 192 4.16 8.21 -9.01
C CYS A 192 3.89 9.54 -9.71
N GLY A 193 2.88 10.29 -9.25
CA GLY A 193 2.47 11.56 -9.83
C GLY A 193 3.45 12.70 -9.52
N VAL A 194 4.59 12.71 -10.21
CA VAL A 194 5.65 13.72 -10.18
C VAL A 194 6.01 14.14 -11.61
N GLY A 195 6.73 15.25 -11.78
CA GLY A 195 7.02 15.90 -13.07
C GLY A 195 7.42 14.93 -14.18
N LYS A 196 8.46 14.12 -13.96
CA LYS A 196 8.92 13.07 -14.89
C LYS A 196 7.81 12.19 -15.44
N PHE A 197 6.90 11.73 -14.58
CA PHE A 197 5.81 10.83 -14.98
C PHE A 197 4.61 11.59 -15.54
N LYS A 198 4.33 12.81 -15.07
CA LYS A 198 3.28 13.65 -15.66
C LYS A 198 3.55 13.97 -17.12
N VAL A 199 4.81 14.25 -17.49
CA VAL A 199 5.25 14.40 -18.88
C VAL A 199 5.05 13.11 -19.66
N ARG A 200 5.51 11.97 -19.12
CA ARG A 200 5.35 10.66 -19.78
C ARG A 200 3.89 10.27 -20.00
N TRP A 201 2.98 10.73 -19.13
CA TRP A 201 1.54 10.52 -19.28
C TRP A 201 0.85 11.55 -20.18
N GLY A 202 1.58 12.55 -20.71
CA GLY A 202 1.00 13.61 -21.55
C GLY A 202 0.10 14.58 -20.77
N THR A 203 0.28 14.69 -19.45
CA THR A 203 -0.54 15.53 -18.56
C THR A 203 0.15 16.81 -18.09
N ALA A 204 1.40 17.02 -18.51
CA ALA A 204 2.18 18.22 -18.25
C ALA A 204 3.24 18.42 -19.34
N ASP A 205 3.58 19.67 -19.62
CA ASP A 205 4.55 20.04 -20.65
C ASP A 205 6.00 20.00 -20.13
N SER A 206 6.20 19.98 -18.81
CA SER A 206 7.51 20.04 -18.17
C SER A 206 7.63 19.06 -17.00
N ALA A 207 8.84 18.52 -16.84
CA ALA A 207 9.21 17.65 -15.74
C ALA A 207 9.79 18.41 -14.54
N ALA A 208 9.69 19.74 -14.53
CA ALA A 208 10.21 20.59 -13.48
C ALA A 208 9.41 20.48 -12.17
N CYS A 209 10.12 20.60 -11.04
CA CYS A 209 9.54 20.65 -9.72
C CYS A 209 8.77 21.97 -9.55
N PRO A 210 7.52 21.94 -9.05
CA PRO A 210 6.75 23.15 -8.84
C PRO A 210 7.37 24.08 -7.78
N CYS A 211 8.22 23.54 -6.88
CA CYS A 211 8.80 24.32 -5.78
C CYS A 211 10.00 25.19 -6.18
N HIS A 212 10.81 24.78 -7.16
CA HIS A 212 12.04 25.50 -7.56
C HIS A 212 12.39 25.43 -9.06
N GLY A 213 11.73 24.59 -9.86
CA GLY A 213 11.92 24.53 -11.32
C GLY A 213 12.90 23.49 -11.86
N GLU A 214 13.68 22.78 -11.02
CA GLU A 214 14.61 21.73 -11.48
C GLU A 214 13.90 20.41 -11.84
N PHE A 215 14.58 19.51 -12.55
CA PHE A 215 14.03 18.21 -12.92
C PHE A 215 13.52 17.41 -11.71
N GLU A 216 12.29 16.93 -11.81
CA GLU A 216 11.60 16.24 -10.72
C GLU A 216 11.30 14.78 -11.06
N ASP A 217 11.90 13.88 -10.29
CA ASP A 217 11.48 12.49 -10.16
C ASP A 217 10.99 12.17 -8.74
N HIS A 218 10.67 10.91 -8.48
CA HIS A 218 10.19 10.49 -7.15
C HIS A 218 11.22 10.71 -6.04
N LEU A 219 12.53 10.59 -6.32
CA LEU A 219 13.60 10.80 -5.35
C LEU A 219 13.81 12.29 -5.07
N HIS A 220 13.54 13.13 -6.07
CA HIS A 220 13.62 14.57 -5.94
C HIS A 220 12.68 15.10 -4.85
N VAL A 221 11.46 14.56 -4.72
CA VAL A 221 10.43 15.06 -3.80
C VAL A 221 10.93 15.21 -2.34
N PRO A 222 11.46 14.17 -1.67
CA PRO A 222 12.03 14.33 -0.33
C PRO A 222 13.36 15.11 -0.31
N ARG A 223 14.07 15.19 -1.43
CA ARG A 223 15.36 15.89 -1.62
C ARG A 223 15.23 17.37 -1.95
N CYS A 224 14.01 17.84 -2.22
CA CYS A 224 13.77 19.20 -2.64
C CYS A 224 14.18 20.19 -1.54
N MET A 225 15.11 21.10 -1.89
CA MET A 225 15.68 22.12 -0.98
C MET A 225 15.00 23.48 -1.08
N ALA A 226 13.89 23.58 -1.83
CA ALA A 226 13.09 24.80 -1.86
C ALA A 226 12.66 25.17 -0.42
N PRO A 227 12.65 26.44 -0.02
CA PRO A 227 12.41 26.84 1.37
C PRO A 227 11.16 26.20 2.00
N SER A 228 10.04 26.15 1.27
CA SER A 228 8.79 25.52 1.74
C SER A 228 8.92 24.00 1.92
N ALA A 229 9.63 23.32 1.03
CA ALA A 229 9.86 21.88 1.15
C ALA A 229 10.87 21.59 2.28
N SER A 230 11.85 22.47 2.48
CA SER A 230 12.81 22.37 3.58
C SER A 230 12.12 22.47 4.95
N ALA A 231 11.27 23.49 5.12
CA ALA A 231 10.46 23.67 6.33
C ALA A 231 9.51 22.49 6.60
N GLU A 232 8.87 21.95 5.56
CA GLU A 232 7.98 20.79 5.72
C GLU A 232 8.75 19.56 6.22
N TRP A 233 9.90 19.26 5.64
CA TRP A 233 10.73 18.14 6.08
C TRP A 233 11.21 18.30 7.52
N GLU A 234 11.72 19.48 7.90
CA GLU A 234 12.14 19.75 9.27
C GLU A 234 11.00 19.51 10.26
N ARG A 235 9.79 19.99 9.92
CA ARG A 235 8.58 19.73 10.71
C ARG A 235 8.27 18.24 10.85
N ARG A 236 8.37 17.47 9.76
CA ARG A 236 8.11 16.02 9.79
C ARG A 236 9.19 15.24 10.51
N THR A 237 10.47 15.59 10.34
CA THR A 237 11.58 14.98 11.08
C THR A 237 11.48 15.29 12.56
N ALA A 238 11.10 16.51 12.96
CA ALA A 238 10.85 16.85 14.37
C ALA A 238 9.68 16.05 14.96
N THR A 239 8.62 15.83 14.17
CA THR A 239 7.50 14.97 14.58
C THR A 239 7.95 13.52 14.79
N LEU A 240 8.79 12.99 13.90
CA LEU A 240 9.38 11.65 14.06
C LEU A 240 10.31 11.57 15.28
N ASP A 241 11.12 12.60 15.52
CA ASP A 241 12.01 12.72 16.68
C ASP A 241 11.23 12.59 18.00
N GLN A 242 10.16 13.39 18.13
CA GLN A 242 9.26 13.34 19.27
C GLN A 242 8.59 11.96 19.40
N TRP A 243 8.16 11.38 18.27
CA TRP A 243 7.55 10.04 18.28
C TRP A 243 8.52 8.98 18.82
N LEU A 244 9.80 9.00 18.41
CA LEU A 244 10.83 8.07 18.92
C LEU A 244 10.98 8.18 20.44
N ASP A 245 10.90 9.38 21.00
CA ASP A 245 10.90 9.58 22.46
C ASP A 245 9.65 8.97 23.11
N THR A 246 8.46 9.20 22.54
CA THR A 246 7.22 8.60 23.06
C THR A 246 7.27 7.07 23.04
N GLN A 247 8.00 6.49 22.08
CA GLN A 247 8.17 5.05 21.96
C GLN A 247 9.25 4.48 22.89
N VAL A 248 9.96 5.32 23.67
CA VAL A 248 11.07 4.90 24.55
C VAL A 248 12.14 4.21 23.70
N THR A 249 12.48 4.78 22.55
CA THR A 249 13.57 4.29 21.69
C THR A 249 14.92 4.50 22.39
N ASP A 250 15.86 3.55 22.24
CA ASP A 250 17.24 3.73 22.71
C ASP A 250 17.79 5.05 22.12
N PRO A 251 18.29 5.98 22.94
CA PRO A 251 18.81 7.26 22.46
C PRO A 251 19.85 7.10 21.35
N ALA A 252 20.73 6.09 21.40
CA ALA A 252 21.71 5.86 20.35
C ALA A 252 21.05 5.37 19.04
N ILE A 253 20.00 4.53 19.13
CA ILE A 253 19.23 4.08 17.97
C ILE A 253 18.50 5.27 17.34
N LYS A 254 17.87 6.11 18.16
CA LYS A 254 17.22 7.36 17.74
C LYS A 254 18.18 8.25 16.94
N HIS A 255 19.35 8.56 17.50
CA HIS A 255 20.37 9.37 16.81
C HIS A 255 20.87 8.73 15.51
N ALA A 256 21.03 7.40 15.48
CA ALA A 256 21.46 6.68 14.30
C ALA A 256 20.42 6.74 13.17
N ILE A 257 19.14 6.51 13.48
CA ILE A 257 18.04 6.56 12.49
C ILE A 257 17.91 7.97 11.91
N LEU A 258 17.89 9.01 12.75
CA LEU A 258 17.74 10.39 12.30
C LEU A 258 18.92 10.85 11.44
N TYR A 259 20.13 10.38 11.75
CA TYR A 259 21.29 10.63 10.89
C TYR A 259 21.17 9.97 9.52
N LEU A 260 20.80 8.69 9.49
CA LEU A 260 20.60 7.98 8.22
C LEU A 260 19.50 8.64 7.39
N LEU A 261 18.49 9.20 8.03
CA LEU A 261 17.42 9.95 7.38
C LEU A 261 17.93 11.26 6.73
N GLN A 262 18.91 11.95 7.33
CA GLN A 262 19.56 13.11 6.69
C GLN A 262 20.22 12.73 5.35
N GLY A 263 20.71 11.50 5.23
CA GLY A 263 21.28 10.97 3.99
C GLY A 263 20.30 10.89 2.83
N VAL A 264 18.98 10.95 3.09
CA VAL A 264 17.98 11.08 2.02
C VAL A 264 18.18 12.38 1.26
N ARG A 265 18.41 13.48 2.00
CA ARG A 265 18.52 14.85 1.51
C ARG A 265 19.92 15.22 1.08
N ASP A 266 20.92 14.66 1.75
CA ASP A 266 22.31 14.85 1.42
C ASP A 266 22.96 13.49 1.09
N PRO A 267 23.00 13.08 -0.19
CA PRO A 267 23.67 11.86 -0.60
C PRO A 267 25.19 11.87 -0.33
N SER A 268 25.79 13.04 -0.08
CA SER A 268 27.22 13.19 0.25
C SER A 268 27.52 12.92 1.74
N LEU A 269 26.47 12.70 2.55
CA LEU A 269 26.60 12.43 3.98
C LEU A 269 27.63 11.30 4.23
N PRO A 270 28.62 11.53 5.12
CA PRO A 270 29.68 10.57 5.37
C PRO A 270 29.13 9.17 5.69
N ARG A 271 29.57 8.17 4.91
CA ARG A 271 29.21 6.77 5.19
C ARG A 271 29.84 6.28 6.50
N SER A 272 30.99 6.83 6.87
CA SER A 272 31.65 6.53 8.13
C SER A 272 31.21 7.52 9.20
N ARG A 273 30.44 7.04 10.17
CA ARG A 273 30.13 7.76 11.41
C ARG A 273 30.54 6.91 12.60
N LEU A 274 31.12 7.55 13.61
CA LEU A 274 31.34 6.94 14.90
C LEU A 274 29.96 6.69 15.55
N VAL A 275 29.51 5.44 15.43
CA VAL A 275 28.37 4.91 16.18
C VAL A 275 28.88 3.99 17.28
N PRO A 276 28.17 3.85 18.42
CA PRO A 276 28.54 2.89 19.44
C PRO A 276 28.76 1.49 18.85
N VAL A 277 29.77 0.76 19.33
CA VAL A 277 30.16 -0.55 18.77
C VAL A 277 28.96 -1.50 18.64
N ARG A 278 28.08 -1.52 19.64
CA ARG A 278 26.85 -2.32 19.65
C ARG A 278 25.89 -2.03 18.47
N LEU A 279 25.87 -0.79 17.96
CA LEU A 279 25.00 -0.36 16.85
C LEU A 279 25.65 -0.56 15.48
N ARG A 280 26.96 -0.80 15.41
CA ARG A 280 27.73 -0.80 14.15
C ARG A 280 27.14 -1.77 13.12
N ARG A 281 26.71 -2.96 13.54
CA ARG A 281 26.11 -3.96 12.66
C ARG A 281 24.80 -3.46 12.04
N ALA A 282 23.89 -2.94 12.86
CA ALA A 282 22.60 -2.42 12.41
C ALA A 282 22.75 -1.20 11.50
N PHE A 283 23.67 -0.30 11.86
CA PHE A 283 23.97 0.89 11.07
C PHE A 283 24.49 0.54 9.67
N LEU A 284 25.50 -0.35 9.57
CA LEU A 284 26.04 -0.80 8.29
C LEU A 284 25.01 -1.58 7.47
N SER A 285 24.19 -2.41 8.13
CA SER A 285 23.08 -3.12 7.49
C SER A 285 22.07 -2.14 6.89
N GLN A 286 21.65 -1.11 7.64
CA GLN A 286 20.75 -0.07 7.13
C GLN A 286 21.37 0.76 6.00
N GLN A 287 22.68 1.02 6.03
CA GLN A 287 23.37 1.69 4.93
C GLN A 287 23.39 0.87 3.64
N ARG A 288 23.46 -0.46 3.72
CA ARG A 288 23.29 -1.35 2.56
C ARG A 288 21.88 -1.25 1.98
N ILE A 289 20.85 -1.15 2.83
CA ILE A 289 19.46 -0.91 2.40
C ILE A 289 19.31 0.47 1.74
N GLY A 290 20.08 1.45 2.23
CA GLY A 290 20.14 2.81 1.70
C GLY A 290 19.14 3.77 2.33
N TYR A 291 19.44 5.07 2.21
CA TYR A 291 18.67 6.14 2.84
C TYR A 291 17.25 6.25 2.28
N GLN A 292 17.10 6.09 0.95
CA GLN A 292 15.77 6.06 0.33
C GLN A 292 14.96 4.85 0.80
N GLY A 293 15.61 3.68 0.95
CA GLY A 293 14.94 2.50 1.49
C GLY A 293 14.46 2.70 2.92
N LEU A 294 15.26 3.35 3.75
CA LEU A 294 14.84 3.76 5.10
C LEU A 294 13.56 4.62 5.05
N LEU A 295 13.54 5.68 4.24
CA LEU A 295 12.36 6.55 4.10
C LEU A 295 11.12 5.76 3.62
N GLU A 296 11.32 4.80 2.73
CA GLU A 296 10.27 3.92 2.21
C GLU A 296 9.86 2.80 3.19
N GLY A 297 10.36 2.84 4.43
CA GLY A 297 10.00 1.94 5.52
C GLY A 297 10.81 0.64 5.57
N ARG A 298 11.82 0.45 4.70
CA ARG A 298 12.72 -0.71 4.73
C ARG A 298 13.74 -0.55 5.85
N LEU A 299 13.44 -1.16 6.99
CA LEU A 299 14.32 -1.20 8.15
C LEU A 299 15.15 -2.48 8.15
N SER A 300 16.38 -2.38 8.66
CA SER A 300 17.23 -3.55 8.93
C SER A 300 16.60 -4.49 9.96
N VAL A 301 16.71 -5.80 9.74
CA VAL A 301 16.35 -6.86 10.69
C VAL A 301 17.08 -6.74 12.04
N GLN A 302 18.18 -5.98 12.09
CA GLN A 302 19.01 -5.82 13.30
C GLN A 302 18.40 -4.85 14.32
N TRP A 303 17.50 -3.95 13.92
CA TRP A 303 17.01 -2.89 14.81
C TRP A 303 16.14 -3.41 15.96
N ALA A 304 15.30 -4.41 15.70
CA ALA A 304 14.39 -4.96 16.71
C ALA A 304 15.15 -5.49 17.94
N ALA A 305 16.20 -6.29 17.72
CA ALA A 305 16.98 -6.90 18.79
C ALA A 305 17.72 -5.85 19.65
N LEU A 306 18.26 -4.79 19.04
CA LEU A 306 18.90 -3.71 19.78
C LEU A 306 17.90 -2.92 20.63
N GLN A 307 16.72 -2.64 20.08
CA GLN A 307 15.68 -1.96 20.83
C GLN A 307 15.13 -2.84 21.96
N GLU A 308 15.02 -4.15 21.75
CA GLU A 308 14.61 -5.11 22.77
C GLU A 308 15.55 -5.09 23.98
N GLN A 309 16.87 -5.14 23.76
CA GLN A 309 17.86 -5.06 24.83
C GLN A 309 17.69 -3.79 25.68
N TYR A 310 17.46 -2.65 25.02
CA TYR A 310 17.21 -1.39 25.73
C TYR A 310 15.90 -1.41 26.51
N LEU A 311 14.80 -1.89 25.92
CA LEU A 311 13.51 -1.99 26.60
C LEU A 311 13.55 -2.90 27.82
N GLN A 312 14.25 -4.04 27.73
CA GLN A 312 14.48 -4.95 28.85
C GLN A 312 15.25 -4.26 29.99
N SER A 313 16.32 -3.51 29.67
CA SER A 313 17.08 -2.75 30.68
C SER A 313 16.24 -1.68 31.41
N ARG A 314 15.13 -1.25 30.79
CA ARG A 314 14.19 -0.26 31.33
C ARG A 314 12.96 -0.90 31.99
N GLY A 315 12.88 -2.23 32.05
CA GLY A 315 11.71 -2.97 32.57
C GLY A 315 10.44 -2.79 31.72
N SER A 316 10.57 -2.40 30.45
CA SER A 316 9.44 -2.12 29.56
C SER A 316 8.96 -3.39 28.86
N GLN A 317 7.64 -3.61 28.87
CA GLN A 317 6.97 -4.75 28.20
C GLN A 317 6.55 -4.42 26.75
N ARG A 318 7.09 -3.35 26.15
CA ARG A 318 6.75 -2.96 24.78
C ARG A 318 7.35 -3.93 23.77
N SER A 319 6.58 -4.27 22.75
CA SER A 319 7.02 -5.20 21.70
C SER A 319 8.02 -4.52 20.75
N PRO A 320 9.26 -5.06 20.61
CA PRO A 320 10.26 -4.52 19.69
C PRO A 320 9.86 -4.70 18.22
N THR A 321 9.19 -5.80 17.87
CA THR A 321 8.72 -6.05 16.49
C THR A 321 7.57 -5.10 16.12
N LEU A 322 6.69 -4.79 17.06
CA LEU A 322 5.66 -3.76 16.85
C LEU A 322 6.27 -2.37 16.73
N TRP A 323 7.34 -2.08 17.49
CA TRP A 323 8.08 -0.82 17.36
C TRP A 323 8.68 -0.65 15.95
N VAL A 324 9.38 -1.66 15.42
CA VAL A 324 9.93 -1.61 14.04
C VAL A 324 8.82 -1.36 13.02
N SER A 325 7.72 -2.11 13.10
CA SER A 325 6.60 -1.94 12.18
C SER A 325 5.98 -0.54 12.24
N ARG A 326 5.82 0.03 13.44
CA ARG A 326 5.31 1.41 13.59
C ARG A 326 6.33 2.45 13.13
N LEU A 327 7.63 2.21 13.28
CA LEU A 327 8.66 3.09 12.74
C LEU A 327 8.62 3.09 11.20
N SER A 328 8.52 1.92 10.56
CA SER A 328 8.31 1.82 9.10
C SER A 328 7.08 2.62 8.65
N HIS A 329 5.97 2.53 9.40
CA HIS A 329 4.77 3.32 9.14
C HIS A 329 5.07 4.83 9.19
N GLN A 330 5.72 5.32 10.25
CA GLN A 330 6.05 6.75 10.39
C GLN A 330 6.97 7.25 9.27
N LEU A 331 7.96 6.46 8.87
CA LEU A 331 8.87 6.79 7.78
C LEU A 331 8.13 6.90 6.43
N ILE A 332 7.23 5.96 6.14
CA ILE A 332 6.40 6.01 4.94
C ILE A 332 5.50 7.26 4.93
N LEU A 333 4.87 7.59 6.08
CA LEU A 333 4.07 8.81 6.19
C LEU A 333 4.89 10.08 5.99
N LEU A 334 6.13 10.12 6.48
CA LEU A 334 7.04 11.24 6.23
C LEU A 334 7.23 11.46 4.72
N GLY A 335 7.55 10.39 3.98
CA GLY A 335 7.68 10.45 2.52
C GLY A 335 6.38 10.85 1.82
N PHE A 336 5.24 10.30 2.27
CA PHE A 336 3.92 10.64 1.74
C PHE A 336 3.59 12.13 1.91
N HIS A 337 3.84 12.68 3.09
CA HIS A 337 3.56 14.09 3.37
C HIS A 337 4.47 15.04 2.58
N MET A 338 5.71 14.66 2.29
CA MET A 338 6.57 15.42 1.37
C MET A 338 5.95 15.48 -0.04
N TRP A 339 5.37 14.37 -0.52
CA TRP A 339 4.66 14.34 -1.79
C TRP A 339 3.33 15.13 -1.75
N GLU A 340 2.59 15.06 -0.65
CA GLU A 340 1.38 15.84 -0.43
C GLU A 340 1.65 17.34 -0.46
N HIS A 341 2.68 17.80 0.25
CA HIS A 341 3.17 19.18 0.22
C HIS A 341 3.58 19.61 -1.19
N ARG A 342 4.34 18.77 -1.90
CA ARG A 342 4.69 19.05 -3.30
C ARG A 342 3.44 19.21 -4.18
N ASN A 343 2.39 18.41 -3.95
CA ASN A 343 1.14 18.53 -4.70
C ASN A 343 0.33 19.76 -4.32
N SER A 344 0.31 20.18 -3.05
CA SER A 344 -0.32 21.44 -2.68
C SER A 344 0.37 22.61 -3.37
N VAL A 345 1.70 22.61 -3.44
CA VAL A 345 2.46 23.63 -4.19
C VAL A 345 2.11 23.60 -5.68
N GLN A 346 2.08 22.42 -6.30
CA GLN A 346 1.73 22.24 -7.73
C GLN A 346 0.43 22.95 -8.14
N HIS A 347 -0.58 22.94 -7.27
CA HIS A 347 -1.92 23.48 -7.50
C HIS A 347 -2.14 24.87 -6.88
N SER A 348 -1.07 25.51 -6.39
CA SER A 348 -1.12 26.83 -5.78
C SER A 348 -0.34 27.86 -6.60
N GLU A 349 -0.52 29.14 -6.26
CA GLU A 349 0.29 30.23 -6.83
C GLU A 349 1.73 30.22 -6.31
N ASP A 350 2.07 29.35 -5.34
CA ASP A 350 3.46 29.12 -4.94
C ASP A 350 4.24 28.27 -5.95
N ASN A 351 3.58 27.66 -6.94
CA ASN A 351 4.27 26.98 -8.03
C ASN A 351 5.10 27.99 -8.84
N VAL A 352 6.42 27.81 -8.92
CA VAL A 352 7.35 28.71 -9.62
C VAL A 352 6.94 28.96 -11.07
N GLN A 353 6.38 27.95 -11.75
CA GLN A 353 5.89 28.08 -13.12
C GLN A 353 4.61 28.92 -13.21
N LEU A 354 3.76 28.87 -12.18
CA LEU A 354 2.53 29.65 -12.12
C LEU A 354 2.77 31.06 -11.57
N ARG A 355 3.83 31.29 -10.78
CA ARG A 355 4.16 32.61 -10.22
C ARG A 355 4.38 33.64 -11.31
N GLU A 356 5.22 33.33 -12.30
CA GLU A 356 5.50 34.26 -13.39
C GLU A 356 4.23 34.53 -14.22
N ARG A 357 3.49 33.48 -14.54
CA ARG A 357 2.21 33.59 -15.24
C ARG A 357 1.20 34.44 -14.46
N SER A 358 1.09 34.23 -13.15
CA SER A 358 0.26 35.02 -12.24
C SER A 358 0.67 36.48 -12.21
N ARG A 359 1.98 36.77 -12.15
CA ARG A 359 2.51 38.13 -12.19
C ARG A 359 2.10 38.85 -13.48
N LEU A 360 2.32 38.23 -14.64
CA LEU A 360 1.94 38.80 -15.94
C LEU A 360 0.43 39.05 -16.06
N VAL A 361 -0.38 38.14 -15.51
CA VAL A 361 -1.84 38.30 -15.47
C VAL A 361 -2.23 39.46 -14.56
N ASN A 362 -1.65 39.54 -13.36
CA ASN A 362 -1.90 40.63 -12.41
C ASN A 362 -1.49 41.99 -12.99
N ASP A 363 -0.32 42.09 -13.61
CA ASP A 363 0.15 43.30 -14.30
C ASP A 363 -0.80 43.69 -15.45
N GLY A 364 -1.28 42.69 -16.19
CA GLY A 364 -2.31 42.88 -17.21
C GLY A 364 -3.62 43.44 -16.64
N ILE A 365 -4.07 42.92 -15.49
CA ILE A 365 -5.27 43.40 -14.78
C ILE A 365 -5.05 44.83 -14.31
N HIS A 366 -3.92 45.13 -13.66
CA HIS A 366 -3.54 46.48 -13.26
C HIS A 366 -3.65 47.46 -14.43
N SER A 367 -3.03 47.13 -15.56
CA SER A 367 -3.08 47.92 -16.77
C SER A 367 -4.51 48.15 -17.29
N GLN A 368 -5.39 47.15 -17.26
CA GLN A 368 -6.80 47.32 -17.66
C GLN A 368 -7.57 48.25 -16.73
N PHE A 369 -7.30 48.19 -15.42
CA PHE A 369 -7.90 49.13 -14.46
C PHE A 369 -7.37 50.55 -14.64
N ASP A 370 -6.06 50.71 -14.89
CA ASP A 370 -5.44 52.02 -15.09
C ASP A 370 -5.91 52.70 -16.39
N MET A 371 -6.18 51.92 -17.44
CA MET A 371 -6.78 52.44 -18.69
C MET A 371 -8.26 52.87 -18.53
N GLY A 372 -8.93 52.53 -17.42
CA GLY A 372 -10.32 52.90 -17.17
C GLY A 372 -11.37 52.29 -18.14
N PRO A 373 -12.66 52.61 -17.98
CA PRO A 373 -13.77 51.97 -18.69
C PRO A 373 -14.08 52.56 -20.08
N THR A 374 -13.48 53.69 -20.47
CA THR A 374 -13.90 54.52 -21.61
C THR A 374 -13.92 53.78 -22.97
N ASP A 375 -13.00 52.83 -23.15
CA ASP A 375 -12.85 52.07 -24.40
C ASP A 375 -13.49 50.67 -24.35
N LEU A 376 -14.51 50.47 -23.50
CA LEU A 376 -15.19 49.19 -23.34
C LEU A 376 -16.71 49.30 -23.56
N PRO A 377 -17.38 48.23 -24.00
CA PRO A 377 -18.84 48.15 -23.99
C PRO A 377 -19.39 48.26 -22.57
N LYS A 378 -20.57 48.89 -22.40
CA LYS A 378 -21.21 49.11 -21.08
C LYS A 378 -21.34 47.83 -20.23
N VAL A 379 -21.55 46.68 -20.86
CA VAL A 379 -21.65 45.38 -20.17
C VAL A 379 -20.33 45.01 -19.48
N VAL A 380 -19.22 45.19 -20.18
CA VAL A 380 -17.86 44.85 -19.70
C VAL A 380 -17.31 45.93 -18.77
N GLN A 381 -17.73 47.19 -18.91
CA GLN A 381 -17.38 48.26 -17.97
C GLN A 381 -17.74 47.90 -16.52
N ARG A 382 -18.83 47.15 -16.30
CA ARG A 382 -19.23 46.67 -14.96
C ARG A 382 -18.16 45.78 -14.32
N MET A 383 -17.36 45.07 -15.11
CA MET A 383 -16.26 44.24 -14.60
C MET A 383 -15.12 45.08 -13.99
N LEU A 384 -15.00 46.35 -14.39
CA LEU A 384 -14.07 47.34 -13.83
C LEU A 384 -14.69 48.15 -12.69
N ALA A 385 -16.01 48.06 -12.48
CA ALA A 385 -16.69 48.71 -11.36
C ALA A 385 -16.42 47.99 -10.02
N VAL A 386 -16.01 46.73 -10.06
CA VAL A 386 -15.59 45.96 -8.88
C VAL A 386 -14.20 46.43 -8.43
N LYS A 387 -13.94 46.44 -7.12
CA LYS A 387 -12.61 46.79 -6.58
C LYS A 387 -11.52 45.89 -7.20
N ARG A 388 -10.44 46.51 -7.67
CA ARG A 388 -9.27 45.84 -8.26
C ARG A 388 -8.77 44.65 -7.43
N ARG A 389 -8.68 44.83 -6.10
CA ARG A 389 -8.28 43.79 -5.15
C ARG A 389 -9.17 42.54 -5.21
N THR A 390 -10.47 42.70 -5.41
CA THR A 390 -11.41 41.58 -5.51
C THR A 390 -11.13 40.72 -6.73
N VAL A 391 -10.72 41.32 -7.85
CA VAL A 391 -10.34 40.59 -9.06
C VAL A 391 -9.00 39.88 -8.86
N LEU A 392 -8.01 40.57 -8.28
CA LEU A 392 -6.67 40.02 -8.02
C LEU A 392 -6.65 38.86 -7.02
N ASN A 393 -7.64 38.79 -6.12
CA ASN A 393 -7.78 37.70 -5.14
C ASN A 393 -8.47 36.44 -5.71
N LYS A 394 -8.93 36.46 -6.96
CA LYS A 394 -9.51 35.27 -7.60
C LYS A 394 -8.43 34.23 -7.95
N PRO A 395 -8.79 32.95 -8.09
CA PRO A 395 -7.89 31.93 -8.63
C PRO A 395 -7.25 32.37 -9.96
N LEU A 396 -6.02 31.93 -10.23
CA LEU A 396 -5.29 32.28 -11.45
C LEU A 396 -6.11 32.06 -12.73
N VAL A 397 -6.83 30.94 -12.85
CA VAL A 397 -7.66 30.63 -14.03
C VAL A 397 -8.73 31.70 -14.24
N ASP A 398 -9.47 32.08 -13.19
CA ASP A 398 -10.50 33.12 -13.27
C ASP A 398 -9.90 34.49 -13.65
N ARG A 399 -8.71 34.81 -13.15
CA ARG A 399 -7.99 36.05 -13.48
C ARG A 399 -7.58 36.08 -14.95
N GLU A 400 -7.15 34.95 -15.49
CA GLU A 400 -6.81 34.79 -16.91
C GLU A 400 -8.01 34.97 -17.82
N GLU A 401 -9.12 34.32 -17.51
CA GLU A 401 -10.37 34.45 -18.25
C GLU A 401 -10.88 35.89 -18.21
N TRP A 402 -10.85 36.51 -17.03
CA TRP A 402 -11.21 37.91 -16.85
C TRP A 402 -10.34 38.81 -17.74
N LEU A 403 -9.01 38.64 -17.69
CA LEU A 403 -8.07 39.47 -18.45
C LEU A 403 -8.24 39.27 -19.96
N LYS A 404 -8.43 38.03 -20.40
CA LYS A 404 -8.65 37.68 -21.80
C LYS A 404 -9.91 38.36 -22.33
N LEU A 405 -11.03 38.24 -21.61
CA LEU A 405 -12.31 38.85 -22.00
C LEU A 405 -12.20 40.37 -22.12
N VAL A 406 -11.66 41.04 -21.07
CA VAL A 406 -11.56 42.51 -21.07
C VAL A 406 -10.64 43.01 -22.19
N ARG A 407 -9.50 42.35 -22.44
CA ARG A 407 -8.59 42.72 -23.54
C ARG A 407 -9.25 42.53 -24.91
N MET A 408 -9.94 41.41 -25.12
CA MET A 408 -10.64 41.12 -26.37
C MET A 408 -11.70 42.18 -26.66
N GLU A 409 -12.58 42.45 -25.69
CA GLU A 409 -13.67 43.41 -25.81
C GLU A 409 -13.18 44.84 -26.02
N ARG A 410 -12.12 45.25 -25.29
CA ARG A 410 -11.52 46.58 -25.49
C ARG A 410 -10.96 46.74 -26.90
N THR A 411 -10.29 45.71 -27.40
CA THR A 411 -9.71 45.73 -28.76
C THR A 411 -10.80 45.78 -29.82
N ALA A 412 -11.85 44.97 -29.68
CA ALA A 412 -12.99 44.96 -30.58
C ALA A 412 -13.72 46.32 -30.59
N TYR A 413 -13.97 46.87 -29.41
CA TYR A 413 -14.67 48.16 -29.26
C TYR A 413 -13.85 49.33 -29.81
N ARG A 414 -12.53 49.38 -29.54
CA ARG A 414 -11.65 50.39 -30.15
C ARG A 414 -11.65 50.32 -31.68
N ARG A 415 -11.66 49.12 -32.26
CA ARG A 415 -11.76 48.93 -33.73
C ARG A 415 -13.10 49.42 -34.27
N ALA A 416 -14.20 49.10 -33.58
CA ALA A 416 -15.53 49.57 -33.97
C ALA A 416 -15.68 51.10 -33.90
N LEU A 417 -15.05 51.74 -32.91
CA LEU A 417 -15.05 53.20 -32.76
C LEU A 417 -14.07 53.93 -33.68
N ALA A 418 -13.08 53.24 -34.26
CA ALA A 418 -12.04 53.89 -35.07
C ALA A 418 -12.59 54.66 -36.30
N PRO A 419 -13.56 54.14 -37.07
CA PRO A 419 -14.20 54.90 -38.15
C PRO A 419 -14.94 56.14 -37.64
N GLN A 420 -15.71 56.01 -36.55
CA GLN A 420 -16.46 57.12 -35.96
C GLN A 420 -15.52 58.22 -35.43
N ARG A 421 -14.43 57.84 -34.76
CA ARG A 421 -13.39 58.78 -34.29
C ARG A 421 -12.69 59.48 -35.46
N ARG A 422 -12.42 58.79 -36.57
CA ARG A 422 -11.84 59.40 -37.78
C ARG A 422 -12.79 60.42 -38.44
N ILE A 423 -14.08 60.11 -38.48
CA ILE A 423 -15.11 61.04 -38.99
C ILE A 423 -15.20 62.28 -38.10
N LEU A 424 -15.31 62.08 -36.78
CA LEU A 424 -15.34 63.19 -35.81
C LEU A 424 -14.07 64.03 -35.88
N HIS A 425 -12.89 63.42 -35.97
CA HIS A 425 -11.63 64.14 -36.09
C HIS A 425 -11.55 64.99 -37.37
N ARG A 426 -12.02 64.48 -38.52
CA ARG A 426 -12.14 65.29 -39.76
C ARG A 426 -13.12 66.45 -39.61
N PHE A 427 -14.17 66.27 -38.82
CA PHE A 427 -15.19 67.29 -38.60
C PHE A 427 -14.69 68.44 -37.70
N PHE A 428 -13.90 68.12 -36.67
CA PHE A 428 -13.33 69.11 -35.75
C PHE A 428 -11.98 69.69 -36.20
N HIS A 429 -11.28 69.01 -37.12
CA HIS A 429 -10.08 69.51 -37.78
C HIS A 429 -10.26 69.46 -39.30
N PRO A 430 -11.13 70.30 -39.86
CA PRO A 430 -11.23 70.44 -41.30
C PRO A 430 -9.88 70.91 -41.84
N ALA A 431 -9.39 70.28 -42.91
CA ALA A 431 -8.21 70.78 -43.59
C ALA A 431 -8.49 72.22 -44.04
N GLN A 432 -7.64 73.16 -43.63
CA GLN A 432 -7.63 74.49 -44.22
C GLN A 432 -7.33 74.31 -45.72
N ALA A 433 -8.18 74.86 -46.57
CA ALA A 433 -7.95 74.93 -48.00
C ALA A 433 -8.24 76.36 -48.48
N PRO A 434 -7.51 76.86 -49.47
CA PRO A 434 -6.18 76.50 -49.97
C PRO A 434 -5.06 77.41 -49.42
#